data_AF-A0A2V8ZUJ8-F1
#
_entry.id   AF-A0A2V8ZUJ8-F1
#
_cell.length_a   1.000
_cell.length_b   1.000
_cell.length_c   1.000
_cell.angle_alpha   90.00
_cell.angle_beta   90.00
_cell.angle_gamma   90.00
#
_symmetry.space_group_name_H-M   'P 1'
#
loop_
_entity.id
_entity.type
_entity.pdbx_description
1 polymer ?
#
loop_
_entity_poly.entity_id
_entity_poly.type
_entity_poly.pdbx_seq_one_letter_code
_entity_poly.pdbx_strand_id
1 'polypeptide(L)' 'MPVKTHIVTFRRHKDRRPSKFFVVAHSMRETIEMAWESGGAEFQSRFDRATAQAEEMKRGFLRVL' A
#
# COMPACT_ATOMS: atom_id res chain seq x y z
N MET A 1 -1.79 -22.10 9.24
CA MET A 1 -2.59 -20.90 9.57
C MET A 1 -3.63 -20.68 8.47
N PRO A 2 -4.85 -20.20 8.76
CA PRO A 2 -5.85 -19.96 7.73
C PRO A 2 -5.40 -18.87 6.75
N VAL A 3 -5.63 -19.09 5.46
CA VAL A 3 -5.39 -18.10 4.39
C VAL A 3 -6.51 -17.08 4.38
N LYS A 4 -6.17 -15.82 4.09
CA LYS A 4 -7.15 -14.73 3.93
C LYS A 4 -6.91 -14.00 2.62
N THR A 5 -8.00 -13.56 2.01
CA THR A 5 -7.92 -12.62 0.89
C THR A 5 -7.69 -11.22 1.44
N HIS A 6 -6.57 -10.64 1.09
CA HIS A 6 -6.20 -9.26 1.36
C HIS A 6 -6.36 -8.43 0.09
N ILE A 7 -6.78 -7.18 0.27
CA ILE A 7 -6.91 -6.21 -0.83
C ILE A 7 -5.96 -5.05 -0.52
N VAL A 8 -4.91 -4.90 -1.33
CA VAL A 8 -3.98 -3.77 -1.21
C VAL A 8 -4.46 -2.64 -2.11
N THR A 9 -4.72 -1.48 -1.51
CA THR A 9 -5.18 -0.28 -2.22
C THR A 9 -4.37 0.93 -1.80
N PHE A 10 -3.92 1.72 -2.77
CA PHE A 10 -3.27 3.01 -2.52
C PHE A 10 -4.30 4.14 -2.60
N ARG A 11 -4.33 5.00 -1.58
CA ARG A 11 -5.22 6.16 -1.56
C ARG A 11 -4.76 7.16 -2.63
N ARG A 12 -5.63 7.48 -3.60
CA ARG A 12 -5.39 8.56 -4.57
C ARG A 12 -6.32 9.73 -4.27
N HIS A 13 -5.77 10.94 -4.26
CA HIS A 13 -6.54 12.18 -4.34
C HIS A 13 -7.11 12.29 -5.77
N LYS A 14 -8.44 12.38 -5.92
CA LYS A 14 -9.22 12.50 -7.17
C LYS A 14 -9.49 11.20 -7.97
N ASP A 15 -10.74 10.75 -7.86
CA ASP A 15 -11.68 10.13 -8.84
C ASP A 15 -11.23 9.12 -9.91
N ARG A 16 -9.96 8.71 -9.98
CA ARG A 16 -9.57 7.56 -10.80
C ARG A 16 -9.55 6.30 -9.95
N ARG A 17 -10.25 5.25 -10.42
CA ARG A 17 -10.36 3.92 -9.78
C ARG A 17 -9.01 3.52 -9.15
N PRO A 18 -8.95 3.23 -7.84
CA PRO A 18 -7.71 2.75 -7.23
C PRO A 18 -7.33 1.42 -7.89
N SER A 19 -6.05 1.24 -8.24
CA SER A 19 -5.56 -0.09 -8.61
C SER A 19 -5.60 -0.95 -7.35
N LYS A 20 -6.44 -1.98 -7.38
CA LYS A 20 -6.59 -2.93 -6.29
C LYS A 20 -5.75 -4.16 -6.62
N PHE A 21 -4.91 -4.59 -5.68
CA PHE A 21 -4.19 -5.85 -5.79
C PHE A 21 -4.86 -6.85 -4.84
N PHE A 22 -5.42 -7.92 -5.41
CA PHE A 22 -6.05 -9.00 -4.65
C PHE A 22 -5.00 -10.07 -4.40
N VAL A 23 -4.74 -10.37 -3.13
CA VAL A 23 -3.72 -11.33 -2.73
C VAL A 23 -4.31 -12.29 -1.71
N VAL A 24 -4.07 -13.58 -1.89
CA VAL A 24 -4.44 -14.60 -0.89
C VAL A 24 -3.16 -14.97 -0.15
N ALA A 25 -3.11 -14.67 1.15
CA ALA A 25 -1.91 -14.84 1.96
C ALA A 25 -2.28 -15.18 3.41
N HIS A 26 -1.32 -15.76 4.14
CA HIS A 26 -1.43 -16.08 5.55
C HIS A 26 -1.06 -14.90 6.45
N SER A 27 -0.37 -13.89 5.93
CA SER A 27 0.04 -12.70 6.69
C SER A 27 0.07 -11.41 5.87
N MET A 28 0.10 -10.26 6.56
CA MET A 28 0.29 -8.96 5.90
C MET A 28 1.66 -8.83 5.22
N ARG A 29 2.71 -9.42 5.79
CA ARG A 29 4.05 -9.39 5.20
C ARG A 29 4.05 -10.11 3.86
N GLU A 30 3.54 -11.33 3.84
CA GLU A 30 3.37 -12.14 2.63
C GLU A 30 2.43 -11.45 1.62
N THR A 31 1.41 -10.75 2.10
CA THR A 31 0.54 -9.94 1.24
C THR A 31 1.32 -8.87 0.48
N ILE A 32 2.22 -8.15 1.16
CA ILE A 32 3.02 -7.09 0.55
C ILE A 32 4.04 -7.70 -0.42
N GLU A 33 4.71 -8.78 -0.05
CA GLU A 33 5.68 -9.49 -0.90
C GLU A 33 5.00 -9.99 -2.20
N MET A 34 3.86 -10.67 -2.10
CA MET A 34 3.13 -11.14 -3.28
C MET A 34 2.55 -10.00 -4.14
N ALA A 35 2.10 -8.91 -3.51
CA ALA A 35 1.65 -7.72 -4.24
C ALA A 35 2.80 -7.01 -4.96
N TRP A 36 4.01 -7.04 -4.37
CA TRP A 36 5.23 -6.52 -4.96
C TRP A 36 5.66 -7.33 -6.19
N GLU A 37 5.66 -8.65 -6.09
CA GLU A 37 5.95 -9.55 -7.23
C GLU A 37 4.93 -9.40 -8.35
N SER A 38 3.64 -9.31 -8.01
CA SER A 38 2.56 -9.23 -9.00
C SER A 38 2.44 -7.87 -9.68
N GLY A 39 2.67 -6.79 -8.92
CA GLY A 39 2.49 -5.42 -9.40
C GLY A 39 3.77 -4.73 -9.87
N GLY A 40 4.93 -5.34 -9.64
CA GLY A 40 6.24 -4.90 -10.14
C GLY A 40 6.53 -3.41 -9.86
N ALA A 41 7.13 -2.75 -10.85
CA ALA A 41 7.52 -1.35 -10.75
C ALA A 41 6.35 -0.38 -10.46
N GLU A 42 5.13 -0.71 -10.93
CA GLU A 42 3.96 0.13 -10.66
C GLU A 42 3.55 0.05 -9.18
N PHE A 43 3.58 -1.14 -8.58
CA PHE A 43 3.30 -1.32 -7.17
C PHE A 43 4.37 -0.64 -6.31
N GLN A 44 5.64 -0.88 -6.63
CA GLN A 44 6.78 -0.29 -5.91
C GLN A 44 6.70 1.25 -5.89
N SER A 45 6.55 1.89 -7.05
CA SER A 45 6.44 3.35 -7.14
C SER A 45 5.30 3.92 -6.29
N ARG A 46 4.16 3.23 -6.24
CA ARG A 46 3.00 3.65 -5.44
C ARG A 46 3.20 3.40 -3.96
N PHE A 47 3.85 2.30 -3.60
CA PHE A 47 4.20 1.97 -2.23
C PHE A 47 5.18 2.98 -1.64
N ASP A 48 6.22 3.32 -2.39
CA ASP A 48 7.20 4.33 -1.99
C ASP A 48 6.55 5.70 -1.81
N ARG A 49 5.69 6.10 -2.76
CA ARG A 49 4.93 7.35 -2.65
C ARG A 49 4.00 7.39 -1.43
N ALA A 50 3.28 6.31 -1.16
CA ALA A 50 2.37 6.22 -0.01
C ALA A 50 3.16 6.29 1.31
N THR A 51 4.33 5.65 1.36
CA THR A 51 5.22 5.69 2.51
C THR A 51 5.78 7.10 2.73
N ALA A 52 6.24 7.77 1.67
CA ALA A 52 6.70 9.15 1.73
C ALA A 52 5.61 10.11 2.23
N GLN A 53 4.37 9.97 1.73
CA GLN A 53 3.23 10.77 2.21
C GLN A 53 2.91 10.51 3.69
N ALA A 54 3.00 9.27 4.15
CA ALA A 54 2.79 8.95 5.56
C ALA A 54 3.86 9.59 6.46
N GLU A 55 5.11 9.58 6.03
CA GLU A 55 6.21 10.23 6.74
C GLU A 55 6.10 11.75 6.74
N GLU A 56 5.71 12.36 5.62
CA GLU A 56 5.41 13.80 5.55
C GLU A 56 4.26 14.18 6.48
N MET A 57 3.19 13.39 6.53
CA MET A 57 2.04 13.65 7.40
C MET A 57 2.42 13.52 8.88
N LYS A 58 3.24 12.54 9.26
CA LYS A 58 3.79 12.44 10.62
C LYS A 58 4.64 13.66 10.97
N ARG A 59 5.53 14.09 10.06
CA ARG A 59 6.37 15.29 10.27
C ARG A 59 5.57 16.58 10.32
N GLY A 60 4.53 16.71 9.50
CA GLY A 60 3.61 17.85 9.49
C GLY A 60 2.76 17.90 10.75
N PHE A 61 2.26 16.76 11.23
CA PHE A 61 1.55 16.63 12.50
C PHE A 61 2.44 17.02 13.68
N LEU A 62 3.70 16.58 13.69
CA LEU A 62 4.69 16.96 14.70
C LEU A 62 5.10 18.44 14.67
N ARG A 63 4.84 19.17 13.57
CA ARG A 63 5.10 20.63 13.48
C ARG A 63 3.95 21.49 14.00
N VAL A 64 2.75 20.92 14.17
CA VAL A 64 1.53 21.63 14.57
C VAL A 64 1.22 21.43 16.06
N LEU A 65 1.93 20.52 16.74
CA LEU A 65 1.85 20.28 18.18
C LEU A 65 2.87 21.12 18.97
#